data_AF-A0A7X8VXF6-F1
#
_entry.id   AF-A0A7X8VXF6-F1
#
_cell.length_a   1.000
_cell.length_b   1.000
_cell.length_c   1.000
_cell.angle_alpha   90.00
_cell.angle_beta   90.00
_cell.angle_gamma   90.00
#
_symmetry.space_group_name_H-M   'P 1'
#
loop_
_entity.id
_entity.type
_entity.pdbx_description
1 polymer ?
#
loop_
_entity_poly.entity_id
_entity_poly.type
_entity_poly.pdbx_seq_one_letter_code
_entity_poly.pdbx_strand_id
1 'polypeptide(L)'
;RLVQPGDTLVLLPGTYNETYYGLVSGLPGRPITLKAQQPGTVIFDGSDFLRPGALHLYNCDHCVIDGLIIRSYSNKTFASRAAQEYGQLQAFACSNLTIRNCVFSGFGVYQYLITLKCCSEVLIENNVFADGVNSITGTGNGNLSILRNTFFVPSIYHFTFSNPAAGAKITVRHNLFLAQIAQKALDKVGRCLINGEVTLDFDANAWYFPPEDTMRYVGLEGQFPPEDCEFPAGLARVRKATGQEKNGRELTEFSFRDHPFINPMDTEKYSREVAIPFSEGKILPTLDYFATTLSDVGAQPLSQ
;
A
#
# COMPACT_ATOMS: atom_id res chain seq x y z
N ARG A 1 -4.59 31.47 -4.08
CA ARG A 1 -3.19 31.53 -4.55
C ARG A 1 -2.76 30.10 -4.86
N LEU A 2 -2.10 29.87 -6.01
CA LEU A 2 -1.52 28.55 -6.30
C LEU A 2 -0.29 28.34 -5.40
N VAL A 3 -0.11 27.12 -4.91
CA VAL A 3 1.09 26.71 -4.17
C VAL A 3 2.34 26.87 -5.04
N GLN A 4 3.49 27.07 -4.41
CA GLN A 4 4.81 27.23 -5.03
C GLN A 4 5.78 26.17 -4.49
N PRO A 5 6.90 25.89 -5.17
CA PRO A 5 7.91 24.97 -4.66
C PRO A 5 8.35 25.31 -3.22
N GLY A 6 8.26 24.33 -2.32
CA GLY A 6 8.54 24.47 -0.89
C GLY A 6 7.31 24.79 -0.03
N ASP A 7 6.16 25.10 -0.63
CA ASP A 7 4.93 25.33 0.12
C ASP A 7 4.41 24.03 0.74
N THR A 8 3.79 24.17 1.91
CA THR A 8 3.07 23.09 2.58
C THR A 8 1.60 23.46 2.72
N LEU A 9 0.72 22.66 2.12
CA LEU A 9 -0.70 22.70 2.35
C LEU A 9 -1.04 21.81 3.55
N VAL A 10 -1.37 22.45 4.68
CA VAL A 10 -1.79 21.78 5.92
C VAL A 10 -3.31 21.70 5.97
N LEU A 11 -3.84 20.48 5.97
CA LEU A 11 -5.27 20.20 6.11
C LEU A 11 -5.64 20.09 7.59
N LEU A 12 -6.69 20.80 7.99
CA LEU A 12 -7.24 20.72 9.34
C LEU A 12 -8.06 19.44 9.52
N PRO A 13 -8.18 18.92 10.74
CA PRO A 13 -9.01 17.75 11.05
C PRO A 13 -10.41 17.86 10.44
N GLY A 14 -10.87 16.78 9.80
CA GLY A 14 -12.18 16.75 9.16
C GLY A 14 -12.29 15.72 8.04
N THR A 15 -13.51 15.61 7.50
CA THR A 15 -13.83 14.79 6.34
C THR A 15 -13.97 15.68 5.11
N TYR A 16 -13.27 15.31 4.05
CA TYR A 16 -13.21 16.00 2.77
C TYR A 16 -13.76 15.07 1.70
N ASN A 17 -14.76 15.55 0.96
CA ASN A 17 -15.41 14.78 -0.10
C ASN A 17 -14.90 15.21 -1.49
N GLU A 18 -13.84 16.01 -1.55
CA GLU A 18 -13.25 16.55 -2.76
C GLU A 18 -12.09 15.69 -3.29
N THR A 19 -11.76 15.91 -4.56
CA THR A 19 -10.52 15.39 -5.16
C THR A 19 -9.47 16.50 -5.15
N TYR A 20 -8.28 16.19 -4.64
CA TYR A 20 -7.10 17.04 -4.78
C TYR A 20 -6.40 16.77 -6.11
N TYR A 21 -6.13 17.85 -6.85
CA TYR A 21 -5.32 17.81 -8.05
C TYR A 21 -3.99 18.51 -7.78
N GLY A 22 -2.89 17.76 -7.89
CA GLY A 22 -1.56 18.34 -8.00
C GLY A 22 -1.44 19.02 -9.36
N LEU A 23 -1.26 20.35 -9.36
CA LEU A 23 -1.20 21.16 -10.58
C LEU A 23 0.20 21.71 -10.87
N VAL A 24 1.10 21.64 -9.90
CA VAL A 24 2.43 22.25 -9.97
C VAL A 24 3.45 21.35 -9.28
N SER A 25 4.65 21.30 -9.83
CA SER A 25 5.78 20.56 -9.26
C SER A 25 6.47 21.35 -8.14
N GLY A 26 7.06 20.63 -7.20
CA GLY A 26 8.11 21.16 -6.34
C GLY A 26 9.45 21.25 -7.08
N LEU A 27 10.51 21.50 -6.32
CA LEU A 27 11.89 21.47 -6.81
C LEU A 27 12.75 20.56 -5.91
N PRO A 28 13.94 20.11 -6.37
CA PRO A 28 14.90 19.44 -5.51
C PRO A 28 15.14 20.24 -4.21
N GLY A 29 14.97 19.59 -3.06
CA GLY A 29 15.08 20.22 -1.73
C GLY A 29 13.95 21.18 -1.35
N ARG A 30 12.97 21.41 -2.23
CA ARG A 30 11.79 22.26 -1.99
C ARG A 30 10.53 21.59 -2.53
N PRO A 31 10.14 20.42 -1.96
CA PRO A 31 8.96 19.72 -2.42
C PRO A 31 7.69 20.51 -2.06
N ILE A 32 6.60 20.24 -2.78
CA ILE A 32 5.26 20.67 -2.36
C ILE A 32 4.68 19.57 -1.48
N THR A 33 4.22 19.94 -0.28
CA THR A 33 3.71 18.98 0.69
C THR A 33 2.21 19.17 0.91
N LEU A 34 1.43 18.12 0.71
CA LEU A 34 0.05 18.02 1.21
C LEU A 34 0.07 17.16 2.47
N LYS A 35 -0.31 17.72 3.62
CA LYS A 35 -0.30 16.97 4.87
C LYS A 35 -1.49 17.24 5.77
N ALA A 36 -1.83 16.25 6.59
CA ALA A 36 -2.68 16.47 7.74
C ALA A 36 -1.95 17.31 8.80
N GLN A 37 -2.67 18.20 9.50
CA GLN A 37 -2.15 18.88 10.68
C GLN A 37 -1.77 17.87 11.77
N GLN A 38 -2.66 16.90 12.00
CA GLN A 38 -2.45 15.75 12.87
C GLN A 38 -2.70 14.48 12.05
N PRO A 39 -1.73 13.56 11.90
CA PRO A 39 -1.91 12.31 11.16
C PRO A 39 -3.15 11.55 11.63
N GLY A 40 -3.88 10.96 10.68
CA GLY A 40 -5.09 10.17 10.96
C GLY A 40 -6.35 10.99 11.27
N THR A 41 -6.29 12.33 11.23
CA THR A 41 -7.46 13.19 11.50
C THR A 41 -8.09 13.80 10.24
N VAL A 42 -7.44 13.63 9.09
CA VAL A 42 -7.92 14.13 7.80
C VAL A 42 -8.34 12.93 6.95
N ILE A 43 -9.64 12.86 6.66
CA ILE A 43 -10.25 11.77 5.91
C ILE A 43 -10.72 12.30 4.57
N PHE A 44 -10.13 11.81 3.48
CA PHE A 44 -10.73 11.92 2.16
C PHE A 44 -11.75 10.78 2.02
N ASP A 45 -13.02 11.13 1.83
CA ASP A 45 -14.13 10.19 1.74
C ASP A 45 -14.92 10.32 0.43
N GLY A 46 -14.82 9.30 -0.42
CA GLY A 46 -15.51 9.20 -1.70
C GLY A 46 -16.92 8.59 -1.63
N SER A 47 -17.49 8.35 -0.44
CA SER A 47 -18.79 7.68 -0.31
C SER A 47 -19.99 8.50 -0.82
N ASP A 48 -19.96 9.82 -0.65
CA ASP A 48 -21.07 10.71 -1.05
C ASP A 48 -21.11 11.00 -2.55
N PHE A 49 -19.98 10.83 -3.26
CA PHE A 49 -19.86 11.19 -4.67
C PHE A 49 -19.12 10.11 -5.43
N LEU A 50 -19.62 9.78 -6.62
CA LEU A 50 -18.96 8.86 -7.54
C LEU A 50 -17.68 9.49 -8.12
N ARG A 51 -16.60 9.47 -7.34
CA ARG A 51 -15.31 10.07 -7.70
C ARG A 51 -14.28 9.01 -8.08
N PRO A 52 -13.49 9.29 -9.13
CA PRO A 52 -12.47 8.36 -9.65
C PRO A 52 -11.30 8.15 -8.69
N GLY A 53 -10.99 9.14 -7.84
CA GLY A 53 -9.86 9.15 -6.93
C GLY A 53 -9.90 10.35 -5.98
N ALA A 54 -9.18 10.23 -4.87
CA ALA A 54 -9.00 11.31 -3.89
C ALA A 54 -7.87 12.25 -4.32
N LEU A 55 -6.78 11.68 -4.82
CA LEU A 55 -5.54 12.42 -5.12
C LEU A 55 -5.09 12.13 -6.55
N HIS A 56 -4.98 13.17 -7.36
CA HIS A 56 -4.54 13.08 -8.75
C HIS A 56 -3.27 13.91 -8.92
N LEU A 57 -2.14 13.26 -9.15
CA LEU A 57 -0.84 13.86 -9.39
C LEU A 57 -0.42 13.56 -10.83
N TYR A 58 -0.57 14.52 -11.74
CA TYR A 58 -0.23 14.32 -13.15
C TYR A 58 0.84 15.32 -13.56
N ASN A 59 1.96 14.83 -14.09
CA ASN A 59 3.12 15.67 -14.45
C ASN A 59 3.57 16.58 -13.29
N CYS A 60 3.58 16.02 -12.08
CA CYS A 60 3.91 16.74 -10.85
C CYS A 60 5.07 16.07 -10.14
N ASP A 61 6.22 16.76 -10.12
CA ASP A 61 7.43 16.25 -9.50
C ASP A 61 7.62 16.81 -8.10
N HIS A 62 8.47 16.16 -7.28
CA HIS A 62 8.86 16.64 -5.96
C HIS A 62 7.65 16.94 -5.07
N CYS A 63 6.76 15.96 -4.91
CA CYS A 63 5.55 16.08 -4.10
C CYS A 63 5.56 15.11 -2.92
N VAL A 64 5.05 15.56 -1.78
CA VAL A 64 4.92 14.77 -0.55
C VAL A 64 3.45 14.71 -0.14
N ILE A 65 2.95 13.50 0.07
CA ILE A 65 1.62 13.23 0.64
C ILE A 65 1.82 12.58 2.02
N ASP A 66 1.28 13.20 3.07
CA ASP A 66 1.61 12.84 4.44
C ASP A 66 0.40 12.83 5.39
N GLY A 67 0.16 11.71 6.06
CA GLY A 67 -0.75 11.65 7.22
C GLY A 67 -2.25 11.56 6.90
N LEU A 68 -2.62 11.22 5.66
CA LEU A 68 -4.01 11.23 5.18
C LEU A 68 -4.67 9.85 5.33
N ILE A 69 -5.97 9.83 5.60
CA ILE A 69 -6.82 8.64 5.45
C ILE A 69 -7.61 8.80 4.16
N ILE A 70 -7.63 7.76 3.32
CA ILE A 70 -8.30 7.77 2.03
C ILE A 70 -9.20 6.54 1.95
N ARG A 71 -10.50 6.76 1.72
CA ARG A 71 -11.50 5.70 1.67
C ARG A 71 -12.60 5.94 0.66
N SER A 72 -13.25 4.86 0.24
CA SER A 72 -14.48 4.92 -0.57
C SER A 72 -14.34 5.59 -1.94
N TYR A 73 -13.13 5.76 -2.46
CA TYR A 73 -12.87 6.26 -3.82
C TYR A 73 -12.73 5.13 -4.83
N SER A 74 -12.82 5.44 -6.12
CA SER A 74 -12.36 4.52 -7.19
C SER A 74 -13.18 3.23 -7.34
N ASN A 75 -14.45 3.26 -6.96
CA ASN A 75 -15.37 2.14 -7.16
C ASN A 75 -15.45 1.75 -8.64
N LYS A 76 -15.06 0.51 -8.99
CA LYS A 76 -15.07 -0.01 -10.37
C LYS A 76 -16.36 0.24 -11.15
N THR A 77 -17.50 0.20 -10.47
CA THR A 77 -18.83 0.42 -11.09
C THR A 77 -18.93 1.81 -11.74
N PHE A 78 -18.12 2.76 -11.28
CA PHE A 78 -18.23 4.17 -11.67
C PHE A 78 -16.92 4.78 -12.18
N ALA A 79 -15.77 4.19 -11.81
CA ALA A 79 -14.45 4.69 -12.16
C ALA A 79 -14.01 4.37 -13.60
N SER A 80 -14.73 3.51 -14.35
CA SER A 80 -14.43 3.27 -15.78
C SER A 80 -14.88 4.40 -16.72
N ARG A 81 -15.24 5.58 -16.20
CA ARG A 81 -15.64 6.74 -16.99
C ARG A 81 -14.39 7.48 -17.48
N ALA A 82 -14.31 7.67 -18.80
CA ALA A 82 -13.33 8.46 -19.55
C ALA A 82 -11.94 8.65 -18.92
N ALA A 83 -11.01 7.75 -19.26
CA ALA A 83 -9.55 7.91 -19.10
C ALA A 83 -8.99 7.98 -17.67
N GLN A 84 -9.75 7.58 -16.65
CA GLN A 84 -9.26 7.47 -15.27
C GLN A 84 -9.10 6.00 -14.85
N GLU A 85 -8.08 5.74 -14.03
CA GLU A 85 -7.79 4.42 -13.50
C GLU A 85 -8.44 4.23 -12.14
N TYR A 86 -8.62 2.97 -11.71
CA TYR A 86 -9.29 2.59 -10.46
C TYR A 86 -8.50 2.95 -9.18
N GLY A 87 -7.68 4.02 -9.14
CA GLY A 87 -6.78 4.36 -8.05
C GLY A 87 -7.30 5.45 -7.09
N GLN A 88 -7.26 5.20 -5.77
CA GLN A 88 -7.59 6.23 -4.78
C GLN A 88 -6.56 7.38 -4.81
N LEU A 89 -5.28 7.05 -4.96
CA LEU A 89 -4.21 7.95 -5.38
C LEU A 89 -3.73 7.54 -6.77
N GLN A 90 -3.74 8.47 -7.71
CA GLN A 90 -3.24 8.30 -9.07
C GLN A 90 -2.06 9.23 -9.31
N ALA A 91 -0.90 8.67 -9.66
CA ALA A 91 0.27 9.44 -10.05
C ALA A 91 0.73 9.02 -11.45
N PHE A 92 0.71 9.94 -12.42
CA PHE A 92 1.11 9.69 -13.81
C PHE A 92 2.20 10.67 -14.26
N ALA A 93 3.27 10.14 -14.83
CA ALA A 93 4.42 10.90 -15.33
C ALA A 93 5.01 11.84 -14.27
N CYS A 94 5.22 11.30 -13.06
CA CYS A 94 5.74 12.05 -11.93
C CYS A 94 7.08 11.50 -11.46
N SER A 95 7.94 12.36 -10.94
CA SER A 95 9.23 11.99 -10.36
C SER A 95 9.41 12.54 -8.95
N ASN A 96 10.20 11.85 -8.12
CA ASN A 96 10.51 12.30 -6.75
C ASN A 96 9.25 12.45 -5.89
N LEU A 97 8.45 11.39 -5.80
CA LEU A 97 7.24 11.36 -4.98
C LEU A 97 7.51 10.69 -3.64
N THR A 98 6.94 11.23 -2.57
CA THR A 98 6.89 10.57 -1.26
C THR A 98 5.46 10.47 -0.78
N ILE A 99 5.02 9.24 -0.47
CA ILE A 99 3.69 8.96 0.08
C ILE A 99 3.92 8.25 1.41
N ARG A 100 3.54 8.90 2.51
CA ARG A 100 3.85 8.39 3.83
C ARG A 100 2.80 8.63 4.89
N ASN A 101 2.83 7.80 5.93
CA ASN A 101 1.93 7.92 7.09
C ASN A 101 0.45 7.93 6.71
N CYS A 102 0.09 7.37 5.56
CA CYS A 102 -1.29 7.36 5.06
C CYS A 102 -1.98 6.03 5.33
N VAL A 103 -3.31 6.06 5.41
CA VAL A 103 -4.17 4.87 5.44
C VAL A 103 -5.01 4.84 4.18
N PHE A 104 -4.94 3.75 3.44
CA PHE A 104 -5.76 3.50 2.27
C PHE A 104 -6.71 2.35 2.56
N SER A 105 -8.02 2.60 2.47
CA SER A 105 -9.06 1.60 2.79
C SER A 105 -10.01 1.42 1.62
N GLY A 106 -10.06 0.20 1.06
CA GLY A 106 -10.88 -0.13 -0.12
C GLY A 106 -12.31 -0.60 0.19
N PHE A 107 -12.62 -0.93 1.45
CA PHE A 107 -13.94 -1.39 1.91
C PHE A 107 -14.57 -2.53 1.08
N GLY A 108 -13.76 -3.45 0.54
CA GLY A 108 -14.27 -4.63 -0.18
C GLY A 108 -14.92 -4.31 -1.54
N VAL A 109 -14.83 -3.07 -2.00
CA VAL A 109 -15.22 -2.68 -3.35
C VAL A 109 -14.03 -2.91 -4.28
N TYR A 110 -14.27 -3.19 -5.56
CA TYR A 110 -13.18 -3.35 -6.52
C TYR A 110 -12.47 -2.02 -6.76
N GLN A 111 -11.35 -1.78 -6.06
CA GLN A 111 -10.59 -0.53 -6.04
C GLN A 111 -9.08 -0.82 -5.99
N TYR A 112 -8.28 -0.02 -6.70
CA TYR A 112 -6.84 0.06 -6.49
C TYR A 112 -6.55 1.19 -5.51
N LEU A 113 -5.64 0.99 -4.57
CA LEU A 113 -5.36 2.02 -3.57
C LEU A 113 -4.41 3.06 -4.15
N ILE A 114 -3.25 2.64 -4.68
CA ILE A 114 -2.31 3.50 -5.40
C ILE A 114 -2.13 3.00 -6.83
N THR A 115 -2.22 3.91 -7.80
CA THR A 115 -1.88 3.67 -9.22
C THR A 115 -0.75 4.58 -9.67
N LEU A 116 0.35 4.00 -10.15
CA LEU A 116 1.53 4.69 -10.66
C LEU A 116 1.73 4.41 -12.15
N LYS A 117 1.84 5.43 -13.00
CA LYS A 117 2.21 5.24 -14.41
C LYS A 117 3.36 6.13 -14.81
N CYS A 118 4.38 5.56 -15.44
CA CYS A 118 5.54 6.31 -15.93
C CYS A 118 6.18 7.18 -14.84
N CYS A 119 6.19 6.72 -13.59
CA CYS A 119 6.75 7.45 -12.46
C CYS A 119 8.16 6.96 -12.12
N SER A 120 9.00 7.82 -11.55
CA SER A 120 10.36 7.45 -11.11
C SER A 120 10.72 8.08 -9.77
N GLU A 121 11.65 7.48 -9.03
CA GLU A 121 12.05 7.95 -7.70
C GLU A 121 10.86 8.11 -6.74
N VAL A 122 10.06 7.04 -6.62
CA VAL A 122 8.88 7.03 -5.74
C VAL A 122 9.18 6.29 -4.45
N LEU A 123 8.95 6.96 -3.32
CA LEU A 123 9.00 6.38 -1.98
C LEU A 123 7.57 6.23 -1.43
N ILE A 124 7.20 5.00 -1.09
CA ILE A 124 5.95 4.66 -0.40
C ILE A 124 6.35 4.07 0.94
N GLU A 125 6.16 4.82 2.02
CA GLU A 125 6.63 4.41 3.34
C GLU A 125 5.65 4.61 4.50
N ASN A 126 5.69 3.72 5.49
CA ASN A 126 4.86 3.85 6.70
C ASN A 126 3.36 4.05 6.42
N ASN A 127 2.85 3.40 5.36
CA ASN A 127 1.44 3.44 5.03
C ASN A 127 0.74 2.14 5.43
N VAL A 128 -0.57 2.23 5.55
CA VAL A 128 -1.46 1.10 5.79
C VAL A 128 -2.33 0.91 4.57
N PHE A 129 -2.36 -0.31 4.05
CA PHE A 129 -3.21 -0.69 2.92
C PHE A 129 -4.20 -1.75 3.38
N ALA A 130 -5.49 -1.45 3.38
CA ALA A 130 -6.54 -2.35 3.81
C ALA A 130 -7.63 -2.50 2.76
N ASP A 131 -8.14 -3.72 2.57
CA ASP A 131 -9.39 -4.02 1.85
C ASP A 131 -9.46 -3.54 0.40
N GLY A 132 -8.31 -3.28 -0.23
CA GLY A 132 -8.21 -2.94 -1.65
C GLY A 132 -8.09 -4.18 -2.52
N VAL A 133 -8.46 -4.10 -3.79
CA VAL A 133 -8.19 -5.19 -4.75
C VAL A 133 -6.69 -5.31 -5.00
N ASN A 134 -6.07 -4.19 -5.37
CA ASN A 134 -4.62 -4.07 -5.47
C ASN A 134 -4.17 -2.93 -4.56
N SER A 135 -3.19 -3.14 -3.69
CA SER A 135 -2.71 -2.06 -2.85
C SER A 135 -1.88 -1.07 -3.68
N ILE A 136 -0.89 -1.53 -4.44
CA ILE A 136 -0.07 -0.66 -5.28
C ILE A 136 0.04 -1.26 -6.67
N THR A 137 -0.39 -0.54 -7.70
CA THR A 137 -0.26 -0.98 -9.08
C THR A 137 0.46 0.04 -9.93
N GLY A 138 1.14 -0.41 -10.98
CA GLY A 138 1.66 0.53 -11.95
C GLY A 138 2.31 -0.06 -13.19
N THR A 139 2.56 0.81 -14.16
CA THR A 139 3.25 0.45 -15.40
C THR A 139 4.24 1.53 -15.85
N GLY A 140 5.34 1.15 -16.51
CA GLY A 140 6.30 2.13 -17.03
C GLY A 140 7.17 2.80 -15.97
N ASN A 141 7.17 2.29 -14.74
CA ASN A 141 7.81 2.97 -13.61
C ASN A 141 9.31 2.69 -13.54
N GLY A 142 10.08 3.70 -13.13
CA GLY A 142 11.50 3.61 -12.80
C GLY A 142 11.72 3.15 -11.35
N ASN A 143 12.56 3.85 -10.61
CA ASN A 143 12.91 3.45 -9.25
C ASN A 143 11.74 3.59 -8.28
N LEU A 144 11.45 2.50 -7.55
CA LEU A 144 10.39 2.43 -6.54
C LEU A 144 10.94 1.88 -5.22
N SER A 145 10.61 2.52 -4.11
CA SER A 145 10.91 2.06 -2.75
C SER A 145 9.63 1.90 -1.95
N ILE A 146 9.33 0.66 -1.54
CA ILE A 146 8.16 0.28 -0.74
C ILE A 146 8.67 -0.18 0.60
N LEU A 147 8.71 0.72 1.56
CA LEU A 147 9.40 0.51 2.83
C LEU A 147 8.42 0.60 3.97
N ARG A 148 8.55 -0.26 4.98
CA ARG A 148 7.87 -0.01 6.25
C ARG A 148 6.33 0.11 6.15
N ASN A 149 5.69 -0.54 5.18
CA ASN A 149 4.23 -0.48 5.05
C ASN A 149 3.57 -1.69 5.70
N THR A 150 2.32 -1.52 6.14
CA THR A 150 1.45 -2.61 6.58
C THR A 150 0.46 -2.91 5.47
N PHE A 151 0.51 -4.12 4.93
CA PHE A 151 -0.46 -4.62 3.97
C PHE A 151 -1.43 -5.57 4.67
N PHE A 152 -2.66 -5.12 4.81
CA PHE A 152 -3.75 -5.83 5.41
C PHE A 152 -4.72 -6.28 4.31
N VAL A 153 -4.55 -7.50 3.81
CA VAL A 153 -5.59 -8.20 3.03
C VAL A 153 -5.98 -7.50 1.71
N PRO A 154 -5.12 -7.50 0.69
CA PRO A 154 -5.59 -7.19 -0.65
C PRO A 154 -6.44 -8.35 -1.19
N SER A 155 -7.43 -8.04 -2.04
CA SER A 155 -8.22 -9.10 -2.69
C SER A 155 -7.51 -9.81 -3.83
N ILE A 156 -6.50 -9.20 -4.45
CA ILE A 156 -5.76 -9.82 -5.56
C ILE A 156 -4.24 -9.60 -5.46
N TYR A 157 -3.75 -8.38 -5.25
CA TYR A 157 -2.30 -8.13 -5.23
C TYR A 157 -1.90 -7.14 -4.13
N HIS A 158 -0.84 -7.43 -3.39
CA HIS A 158 -0.18 -6.41 -2.57
C HIS A 158 0.42 -5.35 -3.49
N PHE A 159 1.16 -5.81 -4.52
CA PHE A 159 1.54 -4.92 -5.59
C PHE A 159 1.68 -5.60 -6.94
N THR A 160 1.51 -4.82 -8.01
CA THR A 160 1.66 -5.26 -9.40
C THR A 160 2.34 -4.19 -10.24
N PHE A 161 3.52 -4.50 -10.76
CA PHE A 161 4.29 -3.64 -11.64
C PHE A 161 4.51 -4.32 -12.99
N SER A 162 4.22 -3.64 -14.08
CA SER A 162 4.42 -4.15 -15.44
C SER A 162 5.19 -3.17 -16.30
N ASN A 163 6.00 -3.68 -17.23
CA ASN A 163 6.78 -2.88 -18.16
C ASN A 163 7.61 -1.80 -17.42
N PRO A 164 8.46 -2.18 -16.46
CA PRO A 164 9.34 -1.23 -15.78
C PRO A 164 10.20 -0.45 -16.78
N ALA A 165 10.59 0.77 -16.41
CA ALA A 165 11.54 1.55 -17.20
C ALA A 165 12.91 0.82 -17.26
N ALA A 166 13.67 1.05 -18.32
CA ALA A 166 14.99 0.43 -18.48
C ALA A 166 15.90 0.76 -17.29
N GLY A 167 16.48 -0.27 -16.67
CA GLY A 167 17.34 -0.11 -15.50
C GLY A 167 16.60 0.20 -14.19
N ALA A 168 15.27 0.09 -14.15
CA ALA A 168 14.50 0.31 -12.94
C ALA A 168 14.96 -0.60 -11.78
N LYS A 169 15.06 0.00 -10.60
CA LYS A 169 15.25 -0.71 -9.33
C LYS A 169 13.99 -0.65 -8.48
N ILE A 170 13.52 -1.80 -8.02
CA ILE A 170 12.41 -1.90 -7.08
C ILE A 170 12.96 -2.44 -5.76
N THR A 171 12.71 -1.71 -4.67
CA THR A 171 13.10 -2.09 -3.31
C THR A 171 11.87 -2.28 -2.44
N VAL A 172 11.76 -3.44 -1.79
CA VAL A 172 10.65 -3.80 -0.91
C VAL A 172 11.22 -4.40 0.37
N ARG A 173 11.26 -3.60 1.44
CA ARG A 173 11.89 -4.01 2.70
C ARG A 173 11.13 -3.53 3.92
N HIS A 174 11.23 -4.32 4.99
CA HIS A 174 10.66 -4.01 6.31
C HIS A 174 9.15 -3.77 6.28
N ASN A 175 8.44 -4.36 5.33
CA ASN A 175 6.98 -4.33 5.28
C ASN A 175 6.41 -5.48 6.11
N LEU A 176 5.19 -5.29 6.57
CA LEU A 176 4.39 -6.30 7.23
C LEU A 176 3.25 -6.72 6.29
N PHE A 177 3.20 -7.99 5.94
CA PHE A 177 2.14 -8.59 5.13
C PHE A 177 1.26 -9.47 6.02
N LEU A 178 -0.04 -9.13 6.08
CA LEU A 178 -1.02 -9.80 6.93
C LEU A 178 -2.09 -10.49 6.09
N ALA A 179 -2.44 -11.71 6.53
CA ALA A 179 -3.71 -12.38 6.27
C ALA A 179 -4.05 -12.63 4.80
N GLN A 180 -3.28 -13.55 4.21
CA GLN A 180 -3.38 -14.00 2.82
C GLN A 180 -4.47 -15.06 2.59
N ILE A 181 -5.65 -14.82 3.13
CA ILE A 181 -6.73 -15.80 3.11
C ILE A 181 -7.41 -15.80 1.73
N ALA A 182 -7.99 -16.94 1.34
CA ALA A 182 -8.69 -17.12 0.08
C ALA A 182 -9.67 -15.96 -0.22
N GLN A 183 -9.40 -15.21 -1.29
CA GLN A 183 -10.28 -14.14 -1.78
C GLN A 183 -10.57 -14.30 -3.28
N LYS A 184 -11.84 -14.05 -3.64
CA LYS A 184 -12.55 -13.91 -4.93
C LYS A 184 -11.91 -14.34 -6.26
N ALA A 185 -10.61 -14.14 -6.50
CA ALA A 185 -9.97 -14.35 -7.80
C ALA A 185 -9.18 -15.66 -7.93
N LEU A 186 -8.94 -16.39 -6.83
CA LEU A 186 -8.39 -17.76 -6.74
C LEU A 186 -8.30 -18.08 -5.23
N ASP A 187 -8.25 -19.36 -4.84
CA ASP A 187 -8.19 -19.79 -3.42
C ASP A 187 -6.92 -19.34 -2.65
N LYS A 188 -6.15 -18.37 -3.19
CA LYS A 188 -4.72 -18.16 -2.90
C LYS A 188 -4.31 -16.71 -3.20
N VAL A 189 -4.12 -15.84 -2.19
CA VAL A 189 -3.70 -14.46 -2.46
C VAL A 189 -2.75 -13.86 -1.41
N GLY A 190 -1.46 -14.07 -1.67
CA GLY A 190 -0.34 -13.22 -1.28
C GLY A 190 0.53 -12.94 -2.50
N ARG A 191 0.11 -12.01 -3.38
CA ARG A 191 0.80 -11.80 -4.66
C ARG A 191 1.49 -10.46 -4.72
N CYS A 192 2.79 -10.54 -4.97
CA CYS A 192 3.59 -9.48 -5.53
C CYS A 192 3.79 -9.85 -6.99
N LEU A 193 3.53 -8.95 -7.94
CA LEU A 193 3.73 -9.25 -9.36
C LEU A 193 4.67 -8.21 -9.97
N ILE A 194 5.75 -8.70 -10.57
CA ILE A 194 6.66 -7.87 -11.36
C ILE A 194 6.80 -8.51 -12.74
N ASN A 195 6.29 -7.83 -13.76
CA ASN A 195 6.37 -8.26 -15.15
C ASN A 195 7.33 -7.35 -15.94
N GLY A 196 8.52 -7.87 -16.22
CA GLY A 196 9.59 -7.21 -16.95
C GLY A 196 10.92 -7.21 -16.18
N GLU A 197 11.97 -6.72 -16.83
CA GLU A 197 13.32 -6.71 -16.26
C GLU A 197 13.48 -5.57 -15.23
N VAL A 198 13.79 -5.93 -13.98
CA VAL A 198 14.14 -4.98 -12.91
C VAL A 198 15.32 -5.49 -12.10
N THR A 199 16.02 -4.56 -11.43
CA THR A 199 16.81 -4.91 -10.26
C THR A 199 15.89 -4.96 -9.05
N LEU A 200 15.62 -6.16 -8.53
CA LEU A 200 14.76 -6.35 -7.36
C LEU A 200 15.58 -6.57 -6.08
N ASP A 201 15.32 -5.73 -5.09
CA ASP A 201 15.75 -5.90 -3.69
C ASP A 201 14.52 -6.17 -2.82
N PHE A 202 14.22 -7.44 -2.56
CA PHE A 202 13.01 -7.89 -1.87
C PHE A 202 13.39 -8.74 -0.65
N ASP A 203 13.49 -8.11 0.52
CA ASP A 203 14.10 -8.75 1.68
C ASP A 203 13.73 -8.09 3.01
N ALA A 204 13.93 -8.83 4.11
CA ALA A 204 13.67 -8.38 5.48
C ALA A 204 12.22 -7.91 5.71
N ASN A 205 11.25 -8.57 5.09
CA ASN A 205 9.82 -8.33 5.36
C ASN A 205 9.28 -9.34 6.39
N ALA A 206 8.19 -8.98 7.06
CA ALA A 206 7.48 -9.83 8.00
C ALA A 206 6.17 -10.32 7.36
N TRP A 207 5.89 -11.61 7.51
CA TRP A 207 4.75 -12.29 6.87
C TRP A 207 3.96 -13.05 7.92
N TYR A 208 2.74 -12.62 8.19
CA TYR A 208 1.83 -13.33 9.06
C TYR A 208 0.88 -14.20 8.24
N PHE A 209 0.91 -15.50 8.53
CA PHE A 209 -0.02 -16.48 7.99
C PHE A 209 -0.94 -16.93 9.11
N PRO A 210 -2.26 -16.68 9.02
CA PRO A 210 -3.19 -17.20 10.02
C PRO A 210 -3.17 -18.74 9.98
N PRO A 211 -3.40 -19.44 11.10
CA PRO A 211 -3.36 -20.91 11.14
C PRO A 211 -4.27 -21.60 10.12
N GLU A 212 -5.34 -20.93 9.72
CA GLU A 212 -6.30 -21.42 8.73
C GLU A 212 -5.82 -21.25 7.27
N ASP A 213 -4.79 -20.41 7.02
CA ASP A 213 -4.14 -20.30 5.72
C ASP A 213 -3.16 -21.46 5.53
N THR A 214 -3.69 -22.54 4.98
CA THR A 214 -2.90 -23.73 4.66
C THR A 214 -1.95 -23.49 3.50
N MET A 215 -2.18 -22.48 2.65
CA MET A 215 -1.43 -22.26 1.41
C MET A 215 -0.17 -21.43 1.61
N ARG A 216 -0.18 -20.50 2.58
CA ARG A 216 0.97 -19.69 2.98
C ARG A 216 1.79 -19.18 1.77
N TYR A 217 1.11 -18.66 0.75
CA TYR A 217 1.74 -18.45 -0.55
C TYR A 217 2.42 -17.08 -0.64
N VAL A 218 3.72 -17.07 -0.88
CA VAL A 218 4.48 -15.87 -1.22
C VAL A 218 5.06 -16.01 -2.62
N GLY A 219 4.65 -15.14 -3.54
CA GLY A 219 5.10 -15.18 -4.92
C GLY A 219 5.36 -13.81 -5.53
N LEU A 220 6.30 -13.80 -6.48
CA LEU A 220 6.65 -12.68 -7.36
C LEU A 220 6.14 -12.90 -8.79
N GLU A 221 5.57 -14.07 -9.06
CA GLU A 221 5.20 -14.58 -10.37
C GLU A 221 3.75 -14.20 -10.77
N GLY A 222 3.52 -14.02 -12.08
CA GLY A 222 2.20 -13.67 -12.59
C GLY A 222 1.17 -14.80 -12.53
N GLN A 223 1.65 -16.04 -12.56
CA GLN A 223 0.84 -17.24 -12.43
C GLN A 223 1.42 -18.15 -11.36
N PHE A 224 0.52 -18.81 -10.65
CA PHE A 224 0.84 -19.77 -9.62
C PHE A 224 1.42 -21.04 -10.28
N PRO A 225 2.66 -21.46 -9.97
CA PRO A 225 3.21 -22.68 -10.54
C PRO A 225 2.39 -23.90 -10.11
N PRO A 226 1.93 -24.77 -11.04
CA PRO A 226 1.11 -25.93 -10.69
C PRO A 226 1.71 -26.81 -9.59
N GLU A 227 3.03 -26.98 -9.58
CA GLU A 227 3.79 -27.75 -8.60
C GLU A 227 3.73 -27.19 -7.16
N ASP A 228 3.50 -25.88 -7.00
CA ASP A 228 3.36 -25.25 -5.69
C ASP A 228 1.95 -25.49 -5.10
N CYS A 229 1.02 -26.09 -5.86
CA CYS A 229 -0.38 -26.21 -5.44
C CYS A 229 -0.54 -27.22 -4.31
N GLU A 230 0.40 -28.16 -4.22
CA GLU A 230 0.37 -29.28 -3.29
C GLU A 230 1.29 -29.09 -2.08
N PHE A 231 2.27 -28.19 -2.17
CA PHE A 231 3.32 -28.02 -1.16
C PHE A 231 3.53 -26.54 -0.78
N PRO A 232 2.66 -25.99 0.08
CA PRO A 232 2.80 -24.63 0.58
C PRO A 232 4.03 -24.49 1.48
N ALA A 233 4.89 -23.50 1.19
CA ALA A 233 6.18 -23.37 1.87
C ALA A 233 6.55 -21.93 2.28
N GLY A 234 5.59 -20.99 2.29
CA GLY A 234 5.84 -19.64 2.84
C GLY A 234 7.05 -18.96 2.23
N LEU A 235 7.91 -18.42 3.09
CA LEU A 235 9.18 -17.81 2.72
C LEU A 235 10.20 -18.82 2.18
N ALA A 236 10.14 -20.10 2.58
CA ALA A 236 11.06 -21.11 2.04
C ALA A 236 10.89 -21.27 0.52
N ARG A 237 9.66 -21.12 0.01
CA ARG A 237 9.36 -21.10 -1.43
C ARG A 237 10.09 -19.96 -2.14
N VAL A 238 9.82 -18.71 -1.76
CA VAL A 238 10.37 -17.54 -2.47
C VAL A 238 11.90 -17.52 -2.40
N ARG A 239 12.49 -17.95 -1.27
CA ARG A 239 13.93 -18.13 -1.10
C ARG A 239 14.50 -19.13 -2.11
N LYS A 240 13.86 -20.30 -2.26
CA LYS A 240 14.30 -21.33 -3.20
C LYS A 240 14.15 -20.86 -4.65
N ALA A 241 13.03 -20.22 -4.98
CA ALA A 241 12.72 -19.83 -6.35
C ALA A 241 13.55 -18.63 -6.84
N THR A 242 13.84 -17.67 -5.96
CA THR A 242 14.38 -16.36 -6.37
C THR A 242 15.63 -15.93 -5.59
N GLY A 243 15.96 -16.59 -4.49
CA GLY A 243 17.04 -16.17 -3.58
C GLY A 243 16.71 -14.92 -2.75
N GLN A 244 15.50 -14.38 -2.85
CA GLN A 244 15.00 -13.22 -2.10
C GLN A 244 14.51 -13.62 -0.69
N GLU A 245 14.17 -12.64 0.15
CA GLU A 245 13.70 -12.83 1.54
C GLU A 245 14.64 -13.67 2.43
N LYS A 246 15.95 -13.52 2.24
CA LYS A 246 16.96 -14.18 3.08
C LYS A 246 16.78 -13.81 4.56
N ASN A 247 16.45 -12.56 4.82
CA ASN A 247 16.23 -11.99 6.15
C ASN A 247 14.73 -11.83 6.48
N GLY A 248 13.84 -12.32 5.63
CA GLY A 248 12.39 -12.30 5.87
C GLY A 248 12.01 -13.16 7.08
N ARG A 249 10.91 -12.78 7.75
CA ARG A 249 10.41 -13.48 8.94
C ARG A 249 8.97 -13.93 8.73
N GLU A 250 8.69 -15.17 9.11
CA GLU A 250 7.33 -15.66 9.23
C GLU A 250 6.85 -15.46 10.65
N LEU A 251 5.65 -14.92 10.81
CA LEU A 251 4.99 -14.71 12.08
C LEU A 251 3.91 -15.80 12.20
N THR A 252 3.92 -16.53 13.32
CA THR A 252 2.90 -17.54 13.65
C THR A 252 1.76 -16.94 14.48
N GLU A 253 2.04 -15.83 15.14
CA GLU A 253 1.10 -15.10 15.98
C GLU A 253 1.14 -13.62 15.63
N PHE A 254 -0.02 -12.99 15.72
CA PHE A 254 -0.15 -11.57 15.52
C PHE A 254 -1.28 -11.05 16.40
N SER A 255 -1.09 -9.87 16.97
CA SER A 255 -2.12 -9.14 17.70
C SER A 255 -1.93 -7.65 17.44
N PHE A 256 -3.05 -6.93 17.52
CA PHE A 256 -2.99 -5.49 17.65
C PHE A 256 -2.74 -5.15 19.13
N ARG A 257 -2.26 -3.94 19.43
CA ARG A 257 -1.91 -3.53 20.79
C ARG A 257 -3.02 -3.79 21.82
N ASP A 258 -4.26 -3.56 21.40
CA ASP A 258 -5.42 -3.54 22.29
C ASP A 258 -6.44 -4.65 21.98
N HIS A 259 -6.19 -5.49 20.96
CA HIS A 259 -7.09 -6.57 20.58
C HIS A 259 -6.36 -7.69 19.82
N PRO A 260 -6.86 -8.95 19.87
CA PRO A 260 -6.31 -10.03 19.07
C PRO A 260 -6.42 -9.73 17.57
N PHE A 261 -5.63 -10.43 16.76
CA PHE A 261 -5.85 -10.46 15.32
C PHE A 261 -7.29 -10.90 15.03
N ILE A 262 -7.93 -10.21 14.08
CA ILE A 262 -9.28 -10.53 13.63
C ILE A 262 -9.18 -11.03 12.21
N ASN A 263 -9.61 -12.27 12.00
CA ASN A 263 -9.63 -12.88 10.70
C ASN A 263 -10.53 -12.06 9.75
N PRO A 264 -10.01 -11.56 8.61
CA PRO A 264 -10.79 -10.80 7.63
C PRO A 264 -11.99 -11.54 7.04
N MET A 265 -11.97 -12.88 7.10
CA MET A 265 -13.08 -13.74 6.69
C MET A 265 -14.23 -13.75 7.71
N ASP A 266 -13.97 -13.36 8.97
CA ASP A 266 -15.03 -13.03 9.93
C ASP A 266 -15.56 -11.63 9.59
N THR A 267 -16.23 -11.53 8.44
CA THR A 267 -16.56 -10.26 7.77
C THR A 267 -17.29 -9.26 8.67
N GLU A 268 -18.20 -9.73 9.53
CA GLU A 268 -18.94 -8.88 10.46
C GLU A 268 -18.01 -8.32 11.55
N LYS A 269 -17.27 -9.21 12.23
CA LYS A 269 -16.35 -8.82 13.30
C LYS A 269 -15.22 -7.94 12.76
N TYR A 270 -14.64 -8.34 11.64
CA TYR A 270 -13.59 -7.62 10.93
C TYR A 270 -14.04 -6.21 10.53
N SER A 271 -15.23 -6.10 9.92
CA SER A 271 -15.78 -4.80 9.54
C SER A 271 -15.93 -3.87 10.74
N ARG A 272 -16.54 -4.38 11.82
CA ARG A 272 -16.82 -3.62 13.04
C ARG A 272 -15.58 -3.21 13.82
N GLU A 273 -14.61 -4.11 13.97
CA GLU A 273 -13.50 -3.96 14.91
C GLU A 273 -12.18 -3.54 14.23
N VAL A 274 -12.07 -3.65 12.90
CA VAL A 274 -10.85 -3.31 12.16
C VAL A 274 -11.10 -2.34 11.01
N ALA A 275 -11.89 -2.73 10.01
CA ALA A 275 -12.02 -1.96 8.77
C ALA A 275 -12.63 -0.56 9.01
N ILE A 276 -13.74 -0.49 9.75
CA ILE A 276 -14.38 0.79 10.10
C ILE A 276 -13.43 1.63 10.97
N PRO A 277 -12.85 1.12 12.08
CA PRO A 277 -11.88 1.88 12.88
C PRO A 277 -10.66 2.39 12.11
N PHE A 278 -10.10 1.62 11.17
CA PHE A 278 -9.01 2.10 10.29
C PHE A 278 -9.46 3.29 9.46
N SER A 279 -10.64 3.19 8.87
CA SER A 279 -11.17 4.24 8.00
C SER A 279 -11.55 5.52 8.73
N GLU A 280 -11.84 5.42 10.03
CA GLU A 280 -12.21 6.54 10.88
C GLU A 280 -10.99 7.11 11.63
N GLY A 281 -9.79 6.56 11.39
CA GLY A 281 -8.57 6.97 12.08
C GLY A 281 -8.53 6.61 13.56
N LYS A 282 -9.45 5.75 14.02
CA LYS A 282 -9.50 5.28 15.41
C LYS A 282 -8.40 4.29 15.72
N ILE A 283 -7.97 3.53 14.72
CA ILE A 283 -6.83 2.63 14.80
C ILE A 283 -5.90 2.97 13.62
N LEU A 284 -4.67 3.32 13.91
CA LEU A 284 -3.62 3.54 12.91
C LEU A 284 -2.60 2.42 13.06
N PRO A 285 -2.67 1.33 12.26
CA PRO A 285 -1.70 0.25 12.34
C PRO A 285 -0.40 0.66 11.62
N THR A 286 0.22 1.75 12.05
CA THR A 286 1.58 2.11 11.63
C THR A 286 2.57 1.17 12.29
N LEU A 287 3.81 1.12 11.78
CA LEU A 287 4.87 0.31 12.41
C LEU A 287 5.20 0.72 13.84
N ASP A 288 4.86 1.94 14.24
CA ASP A 288 4.98 2.39 15.63
C ASP A 288 4.00 1.64 16.57
N TYR A 289 2.93 1.04 16.04
CA TYR A 289 2.05 0.11 16.76
C TYR A 289 2.66 -1.30 16.92
N PHE A 290 3.72 -1.63 16.16
CA PHE A 290 4.48 -2.88 16.23
C PHE A 290 5.84 -2.72 16.96
N ALA A 291 6.19 -1.50 17.37
CA ALA A 291 7.49 -1.17 17.97
C ALA A 291 7.74 -1.84 19.34
N THR A 292 6.72 -2.35 20.03
CA THR A 292 6.92 -3.05 21.32
C THR A 292 7.33 -4.52 21.18
N THR A 293 7.25 -5.11 19.99
CA THR A 293 7.79 -6.47 19.71
C THR A 293 8.90 -6.48 18.67
N LEU A 294 9.18 -5.35 18.02
CA LEU A 294 10.27 -5.19 17.04
C LEU A 294 11.60 -4.72 17.63
N SER A 295 11.76 -4.63 18.96
CA SER A 295 13.07 -4.38 19.58
C SER A 295 14.15 -5.39 19.16
N ASP A 296 13.75 -6.55 18.62
CA ASP A 296 14.62 -7.60 18.06
C ASP A 296 14.86 -7.49 16.53
N VAL A 297 14.46 -6.38 15.90
CA VAL A 297 14.66 -6.13 14.45
C VAL A 297 15.77 -5.13 14.17
N GLY A 298 16.47 -4.64 15.20
CA GLY A 298 17.65 -3.77 15.01
C GLY A 298 17.33 -2.44 14.31
N ALA A 299 16.06 -2.06 14.25
CA ALA A 299 15.67 -0.74 13.79
C ALA A 299 16.06 0.26 14.88
N GLN A 300 17.15 0.99 14.66
CA GLN A 300 17.43 2.16 15.50
C GLN A 300 16.24 3.13 15.39
N PRO A 301 15.78 3.70 16.51
CA PRO A 301 14.78 4.76 16.46
C PRO A 301 15.32 5.90 15.59
N LEU A 302 14.44 6.48 14.77
CA LEU A 302 14.73 7.69 14.00
C LEU A 302 15.18 8.77 15.00
N SER A 303 16.44 9.19 14.92
CA SER A 303 16.84 10.47 15.49
C SER A 303 15.97 11.54 14.86
N GLN A 304 15.31 12.34 15.71
CA GLN A 304 14.47 13.47 15.33
C GLN A 304 15.17 14.45 14.39
#